data_AF-A0A359CPN0-F1
#
_entry.id   AF-A0A359CPN0-F1
#
_cell.length_a   1.000
_cell.length_b   1.000
_cell.length_c   1.000
_cell.angle_alpha   90.00
_cell.angle_beta   90.00
_cell.angle_gamma   90.00
#
_symmetry.space_group_name_H-M   'P 1'
#
loop_
_entity.id
_entity.type
_entity.pdbx_description
1 polymer ?
#
loop_
_entity_poly.entity_id
_entity_poly.type
_entity_poly.pdbx_seq_one_letter_code
_entity_poly.pdbx_strand_id
1 'polypeptide(L)'
;VSNKNYNIIKTSISNKGNYNAEDIINLGSKGIEFTSKYKGNKYKFKINAPGIHNVYNALMGIAVADKFNLSLEQLIDGIYNYKPSNMRNDIIELPDGIRIINDCYNANLDSMKAAIDVLNSISNGRRIAILGDMYELGDFSIKAHKDVGIYLKDKCDILISVGQDAKYIYDEAVNNMKAYYFRTKEEACQLIKKIITNNDTILVKASRAMQMESVVDFIVKDRKRGI
;
A
#
# COMPACT_ATOMS: atom_id res chain seq x y z
N VAL A 1 31.36 18.30 -5.41
CA VAL A 1 30.04 18.87 -5.82
C VAL A 1 29.62 19.86 -4.74
N SER A 2 30.15 21.07 -4.81
CA SER A 2 29.95 22.14 -3.83
C SER A 2 29.46 23.38 -4.57
N ASN A 3 28.52 24.11 -3.95
CA ASN A 3 27.82 25.32 -4.44
C ASN A 3 26.68 25.13 -5.44
N LYS A 4 25.55 24.60 -4.97
CA LYS A 4 24.23 25.03 -5.44
C LYS A 4 23.42 25.50 -4.23
N ASN A 5 23.01 26.78 -4.21
CA ASN A 5 22.02 27.29 -3.26
C ASN A 5 20.66 26.73 -3.65
N TYR A 6 20.31 25.57 -3.08
CA TYR A 6 18.99 24.99 -3.28
C TYR A 6 17.96 25.70 -2.42
N ASN A 7 16.84 26.11 -3.01
CA ASN A 7 15.66 26.47 -2.24
C ASN A 7 14.97 25.19 -1.76
N ILE A 8 15.02 24.92 -0.46
CA ILE A 8 14.47 23.70 0.13
C ILE A 8 13.00 23.92 0.48
N ILE A 9 12.13 23.10 -0.11
CA ILE A 9 10.70 23.04 0.21
C ILE A 9 10.45 21.73 0.97
N LYS A 10 9.81 21.84 2.13
CA LYS A 10 9.45 20.71 2.99
C LYS A 10 7.95 20.49 2.99
N THR A 11 7.53 19.24 2.91
CA THR A 11 6.14 18.82 3.13
C THR A 11 6.05 18.06 4.45
N SER A 12 4.92 18.13 5.15
CA SER A 12 4.75 17.44 6.43
C SER A 12 3.28 17.17 6.75
N ILE A 13 3.03 16.06 7.46
CA ILE A 13 1.72 15.80 8.11
C ILE A 13 1.77 16.10 9.62
N SER A 14 2.89 16.61 10.13
CA SER A 14 3.10 16.97 11.54
C SER A 14 3.24 18.48 11.76
N ASN A 15 2.81 19.28 10.77
CA ASN A 15 2.85 20.74 10.78
C ASN A 15 4.25 21.38 10.92
N LYS A 16 5.29 20.70 10.41
CA LYS A 16 6.70 21.16 10.45
C LYS A 16 7.30 21.46 9.06
N GLY A 17 6.46 21.53 8.02
CA GLY A 17 6.86 21.81 6.64
C GLY A 17 6.42 23.19 6.15
N ASN A 18 6.79 23.52 4.91
CA ASN A 18 6.24 24.66 4.17
C ASN A 18 4.80 24.40 3.71
N TYR A 19 4.53 23.15 3.30
CA TYR A 19 3.18 22.65 3.01
C TYR A 19 2.83 21.59 4.04
N ASN A 20 1.69 21.76 4.70
CA ASN A 20 1.27 20.90 5.78
C ASN A 20 -0.13 20.37 5.53
N ALA A 21 -0.35 19.10 5.87
CA ALA A 21 -1.67 18.53 5.99
C ALA A 21 -2.17 18.65 7.44
N GLU A 22 -3.40 19.10 7.58
CA GLU A 22 -4.18 19.20 8.83
C GLU A 22 -5.49 18.43 8.63
N ASP A 23 -6.22 18.15 9.73
CA ASP A 23 -7.56 17.53 9.70
C ASP A 23 -7.66 16.28 8.81
N ILE A 24 -6.68 15.38 8.92
CA ILE A 24 -6.61 14.19 8.07
C ILE A 24 -7.69 13.20 8.48
N ILE A 25 -8.60 12.87 7.55
CA ILE A 25 -9.69 11.92 7.74
C ILE A 25 -9.49 10.75 6.78
N ASN A 26 -9.24 9.56 7.33
CA ASN A 26 -9.18 8.33 6.55
C ASN A 26 -10.60 7.82 6.27
N LEU A 27 -11.01 7.76 5.00
CA LEU A 27 -12.32 7.27 4.56
C LEU A 27 -12.28 5.81 4.09
N GLY A 28 -11.21 5.08 4.45
CA GLY A 28 -11.00 3.68 4.04
C GLY A 28 -10.88 3.57 2.52
N SER A 29 -11.67 2.69 1.90
CA SER A 29 -11.65 2.48 0.45
C SER A 29 -12.15 3.70 -0.35
N LYS A 30 -12.86 4.64 0.28
CA LYS A 30 -13.33 5.88 -0.38
C LYS A 30 -12.25 6.96 -0.49
N GLY A 31 -11.06 6.71 0.05
CA GLY A 31 -9.91 7.59 -0.04
C GLY A 31 -9.55 8.28 1.27
N ILE A 32 -8.91 9.45 1.16
CA ILE A 32 -8.45 10.24 2.30
C ILE A 32 -8.72 11.72 2.06
N GLU A 33 -9.19 12.41 3.08
CA GLU A 33 -9.40 13.86 3.08
C GLU A 33 -8.40 14.54 4.00
N PHE A 34 -7.98 15.74 3.64
CA PHE A 34 -7.11 16.58 4.47
C PHE A 34 -7.29 18.05 4.12
N THR A 35 -6.92 18.93 5.04
CA THR A 35 -6.83 20.38 4.83
C THR A 35 -5.38 20.76 4.58
N SER A 36 -5.11 21.61 3.59
CA SER A 36 -3.77 22.19 3.37
C SER A 36 -3.88 23.66 2.99
N LYS A 37 -2.84 24.43 3.29
CA LYS A 37 -2.71 25.81 2.81
C LYS A 37 -2.25 25.83 1.35
N TYR A 38 -2.87 26.69 0.55
CA TYR A 38 -2.45 27.03 -0.80
C TYR A 38 -2.60 28.54 -1.01
N LYS A 39 -1.53 29.23 -1.44
CA LYS A 39 -1.51 30.68 -1.63
C LYS A 39 -2.11 31.48 -0.45
N GLY A 40 -1.78 31.07 0.77
CA GLY A 40 -2.19 31.73 2.02
C GLY A 40 -3.55 31.30 2.60
N ASN A 41 -4.41 30.64 1.81
CA ASN A 41 -5.74 30.20 2.24
C ASN A 41 -5.77 28.69 2.53
N LYS A 42 -6.67 28.25 3.41
CA LYS A 42 -6.89 26.82 3.71
C LYS A 42 -7.94 26.23 2.76
N TYR A 43 -7.64 25.07 2.19
CA TYR A 43 -8.55 24.32 1.35
C TYR A 43 -8.60 22.85 1.76
N LYS A 44 -9.77 22.24 1.56
CA LYS A 44 -9.97 20.81 1.74
C LYS A 44 -9.67 20.09 0.45
N PHE A 45 -8.86 19.04 0.54
CA PHE A 45 -8.51 18.16 -0.57
C PHE A 45 -9.01 16.76 -0.29
N LYS A 46 -9.44 16.06 -1.33
CA LYS A 46 -9.82 14.66 -1.29
C LYS A 46 -9.01 13.89 -2.32
N ILE A 47 -8.33 12.84 -1.88
CA ILE A 47 -7.64 11.89 -2.75
C ILE A 47 -8.52 10.66 -2.86
N ASN A 48 -8.91 10.27 -4.08
CA ASN A 48 -9.69 9.06 -4.34
C ASN A 48 -8.83 7.78 -4.34
N ALA A 49 -7.91 7.67 -3.38
CA ALA A 49 -7.06 6.51 -3.16
C ALA A 49 -6.77 6.36 -1.67
N PRO A 50 -6.76 5.13 -1.13
CA PRO A 50 -6.49 4.90 0.28
C PRO A 50 -5.02 5.13 0.63
N GLY A 51 -4.74 5.27 1.92
CA GLY A 51 -3.39 5.27 2.47
C GLY A 51 -2.81 6.67 2.73
N ILE A 52 -2.28 6.86 3.94
CA ILE A 52 -1.71 8.12 4.41
C ILE A 52 -0.52 8.62 3.58
N HIS A 53 0.23 7.70 2.96
CA HIS A 53 1.35 8.04 2.08
C HIS A 53 0.91 8.91 0.89
N ASN A 54 -0.34 8.77 0.42
CA ASN A 54 -0.85 9.61 -0.66
C ASN A 54 -1.05 11.07 -0.24
N VAL A 55 -1.23 11.36 1.05
CA VAL A 55 -1.25 12.75 1.56
C VAL A 55 0.12 13.40 1.37
N TYR A 56 1.22 12.69 1.66
CA TYR A 56 2.57 13.19 1.38
C TYR A 56 2.78 13.44 -0.12
N ASN A 57 2.34 12.52 -0.97
CA ASN A 57 2.41 12.68 -2.43
C ASN A 57 1.62 13.90 -2.91
N ALA A 58 0.40 14.09 -2.39
CA ALA A 58 -0.42 15.25 -2.71
C ALA A 58 0.22 16.55 -2.22
N LEU A 59 0.80 16.59 -1.01
CA LEU A 59 1.54 17.78 -0.54
C LEU A 59 2.72 18.13 -1.44
N MET A 60 3.44 17.13 -1.97
CA MET A 60 4.50 17.37 -2.96
C MET A 60 3.91 17.91 -4.28
N GLY A 61 2.78 17.37 -4.73
CA GLY A 61 2.03 17.89 -5.86
C GLY A 61 1.59 19.34 -5.68
N ILE A 62 1.06 19.70 -4.51
CA ILE A 62 0.67 21.08 -4.14
C ILE A 62 1.89 22.00 -4.20
N ALA A 63 3.02 21.58 -3.63
CA ALA A 63 4.24 22.36 -3.64
C ALA A 63 4.74 22.66 -5.07
N VAL A 64 4.69 21.65 -5.95
CA VAL A 64 5.04 21.82 -7.37
C VAL A 64 4.02 22.71 -8.08
N ALA A 65 2.73 22.48 -7.88
CA ALA A 65 1.66 23.26 -8.49
C ALA A 65 1.74 24.75 -8.15
N ASP A 66 2.12 25.08 -6.92
CA ASP A 66 2.35 26.46 -6.49
C ASP A 66 3.48 27.13 -7.28
N LYS A 67 4.59 26.40 -7.51
CA LYS A 67 5.71 26.90 -8.34
C LYS A 67 5.34 27.17 -9.79
N PHE A 68 4.38 26.41 -10.33
CA PHE A 68 3.87 26.59 -11.68
C PHE A 68 2.60 27.45 -11.74
N ASN A 69 2.21 28.08 -10.62
CA ASN A 69 1.05 28.97 -10.52
C ASN A 69 -0.27 28.36 -10.99
N LEU A 70 -0.50 27.06 -10.79
CA LEU A 70 -1.78 26.43 -11.11
C LEU A 70 -2.95 27.13 -10.38
N SER A 71 -4.13 27.08 -10.98
CA SER A 71 -5.35 27.51 -10.30
C SER A 71 -5.70 26.52 -9.17
N LEU A 72 -6.47 26.99 -8.18
CA LEU A 72 -6.98 26.11 -7.13
C LEU A 72 -7.84 24.97 -7.72
N GLU A 73 -8.66 25.29 -8.72
CA GLU A 73 -9.51 24.33 -9.43
C GLU A 73 -8.69 23.21 -10.06
N GLN A 74 -7.64 23.56 -10.83
CA GLN A 74 -6.72 22.58 -11.41
C GLN A 74 -6.06 21.69 -10.37
N LEU A 75 -5.71 22.26 -9.21
CA LEU A 75 -5.09 21.53 -8.12
C LEU A 75 -6.05 20.55 -7.44
N ILE A 76 -7.27 21.01 -7.12
CA ILE A 76 -8.33 20.17 -6.53
C ILE A 76 -8.69 19.06 -7.50
N ASP A 77 -8.93 19.38 -8.77
CA ASP A 77 -9.30 18.40 -9.80
C ASP A 77 -8.17 17.40 -10.05
N GLY A 78 -6.93 17.84 -10.11
CA GLY A 78 -5.77 16.96 -10.30
C GLY A 78 -5.60 15.96 -9.15
N ILE A 79 -5.76 16.42 -7.90
CA ILE A 79 -5.68 15.56 -6.72
C ILE A 79 -6.88 14.61 -6.64
N TYR A 80 -8.08 15.08 -6.92
CA TYR A 80 -9.30 14.28 -6.89
C TYR A 80 -9.29 13.19 -7.96
N ASN A 81 -8.86 13.53 -9.18
CA ASN A 81 -8.83 12.61 -10.31
C ASN A 81 -7.56 11.74 -10.37
N TYR A 82 -6.67 11.84 -9.38
CA TYR A 82 -5.55 10.92 -9.25
C TYR A 82 -6.07 9.48 -9.18
N LYS A 83 -5.59 8.66 -10.11
CA LYS A 83 -5.79 7.23 -10.11
C LYS A 83 -4.42 6.59 -9.90
N PRO A 84 -4.29 5.64 -8.95
CA PRO A 84 -3.09 4.85 -8.88
C PRO A 84 -2.83 4.16 -10.22
N SER A 85 -1.57 4.10 -10.63
CA SER A 85 -1.19 3.25 -11.77
C SER A 85 -1.49 1.79 -11.46
N ASN A 86 -1.67 0.95 -12.48
CA ASN A 86 -1.87 -0.49 -12.32
C ASN A 86 -0.93 -1.07 -11.25
N MET A 87 -1.48 -1.92 -10.38
CA MET A 87 -0.74 -2.63 -9.32
C MET A 87 -0.19 -1.73 -8.19
N ARG A 88 -0.73 -0.52 -8.00
CA ARG A 88 -0.44 0.33 -6.84
C ARG A 88 -1.72 0.55 -6.03
N ASN A 89 -1.92 -0.19 -4.95
CA ASN A 89 -3.20 -0.18 -4.21
C ASN A 89 -4.43 -0.33 -5.13
N ASP A 90 -4.32 -1.18 -6.16
CA ASP A 90 -5.42 -1.45 -7.09
C ASP A 90 -6.43 -2.38 -6.42
N ILE A 91 -7.62 -1.84 -6.10
CA ILE A 91 -8.66 -2.56 -5.36
C ILE A 91 -9.57 -3.27 -6.35
N ILE A 92 -9.54 -4.60 -6.31
CA ILE A 92 -10.39 -5.47 -7.12
C ILE A 92 -11.46 -6.07 -6.20
N GLU A 93 -12.71 -5.74 -6.46
CA GLU A 93 -13.85 -6.38 -5.80
C GLU A 93 -14.29 -7.59 -6.62
N LEU A 94 -14.42 -8.73 -5.94
CA LEU A 94 -14.88 -9.99 -6.50
C LEU A 94 -16.26 -10.35 -5.95
N PRO A 95 -16.96 -11.31 -6.59
CA PRO A 95 -18.16 -11.91 -6.01
C PRO A 95 -17.92 -12.43 -4.59
N ASP A 96 -19.00 -12.64 -3.84
CA ASP A 96 -18.97 -13.12 -2.45
C ASP A 96 -18.26 -12.19 -1.45
N GLY A 97 -18.13 -10.91 -1.81
CA GLY A 97 -17.58 -9.86 -0.94
C GLY A 97 -16.07 -9.90 -0.77
N ILE A 98 -15.35 -10.71 -1.56
CA ILE A 98 -13.89 -10.77 -1.53
C ILE A 98 -13.31 -9.48 -2.12
N ARG A 99 -12.31 -8.91 -1.45
CA ARG A 99 -11.57 -7.74 -1.91
C ARG A 99 -10.09 -8.06 -2.03
N ILE A 100 -9.48 -7.73 -3.16
CA ILE A 100 -8.03 -7.85 -3.37
C ILE A 100 -7.43 -6.44 -3.45
N ILE A 101 -6.36 -6.20 -2.70
CA ILE A 101 -5.49 -5.04 -2.81
C ILE A 101 -4.26 -5.49 -3.59
N ASN A 102 -4.25 -5.22 -4.89
CA ASN A 102 -3.12 -5.52 -5.77
C ASN A 102 -2.09 -4.38 -5.68
N ASP A 103 -1.01 -4.61 -4.91
CA ASP A 103 0.09 -3.65 -4.73
C ASP A 103 1.45 -4.23 -5.16
N CYS A 104 1.43 -5.01 -6.23
CA CYS A 104 2.56 -5.81 -6.72
C CYS A 104 3.56 -5.03 -7.61
N TYR A 105 3.43 -3.71 -7.79
CA TYR A 105 4.34 -2.96 -8.67
C TYR A 105 5.77 -2.95 -8.14
N ASN A 106 5.95 -2.72 -6.83
CA ASN A 106 7.24 -2.80 -6.16
C ASN A 106 7.05 -2.96 -4.64
N ALA A 107 8.13 -3.31 -3.92
CA ALA A 107 8.12 -3.37 -2.47
C ALA A 107 9.43 -2.88 -1.86
N ASN A 108 9.26 -2.20 -0.73
CA ASN A 108 10.28 -1.84 0.24
C ASN A 108 9.61 -1.80 1.62
N LEU A 109 10.40 -1.61 2.69
CA LEU A 109 9.89 -1.67 4.06
C LEU A 109 8.70 -0.71 4.30
N ASP A 110 8.83 0.56 3.92
CA ASP A 110 7.81 1.57 4.22
C ASP A 110 6.53 1.34 3.41
N SER A 111 6.66 0.97 2.14
CA SER A 111 5.51 0.64 1.30
C SER A 111 4.80 -0.64 1.75
N MET A 112 5.55 -1.65 2.23
CA MET A 112 4.96 -2.85 2.83
C MET A 112 4.11 -2.49 4.06
N LYS A 113 4.66 -1.69 4.98
CA LYS A 113 3.93 -1.21 6.17
C LYS A 113 2.68 -0.42 5.78
N ALA A 114 2.80 0.51 4.83
CA ALA A 114 1.66 1.28 4.35
C ALA A 114 0.56 0.41 3.72
N ALA A 115 0.93 -0.62 2.96
CA ALA A 115 -0.03 -1.56 2.37
C ALA A 115 -0.73 -2.43 3.43
N ILE A 116 -0.01 -2.84 4.48
CA ILE A 116 -0.57 -3.54 5.64
C ILE A 116 -1.57 -2.63 6.39
N ASP A 117 -1.27 -1.34 6.53
CA ASP A 117 -2.20 -0.40 7.15
C ASP A 117 -3.46 -0.21 6.30
N VAL A 118 -3.33 -0.19 4.97
CA VAL A 118 -4.49 -0.17 4.07
C VAL A 118 -5.32 -1.44 4.26
N LEU A 119 -4.71 -2.63 4.24
CA LEU A 119 -5.37 -3.91 4.51
C LEU A 119 -6.19 -3.85 5.81
N ASN A 120 -5.57 -3.38 6.89
CA ASN A 120 -6.21 -3.27 8.19
C ASN A 120 -7.38 -2.25 8.21
N SER A 121 -7.25 -1.14 7.47
CA SER A 121 -8.24 -0.07 7.46
C SER A 121 -9.48 -0.35 6.62
N ILE A 122 -9.35 -1.12 5.54
CA ILE A 122 -10.44 -1.32 4.58
C ILE A 122 -11.08 -2.70 4.68
N SER A 123 -10.53 -3.61 5.49
CA SER A 123 -11.06 -4.96 5.60
C SER A 123 -12.47 -4.98 6.20
N ASN A 124 -13.34 -5.77 5.59
CA ASN A 124 -14.71 -6.05 6.04
C ASN A 124 -14.88 -7.48 6.58
N GLY A 125 -13.77 -8.20 6.78
CA GLY A 125 -13.73 -9.58 7.20
C GLY A 125 -12.30 -9.97 7.55
N ARG A 126 -11.91 -11.22 7.25
CA ARG A 126 -10.57 -11.72 7.57
C ARG A 126 -9.53 -11.07 6.66
N ARG A 127 -8.43 -10.61 7.27
CA ARG A 127 -7.30 -9.92 6.64
C ARG A 127 -6.21 -10.91 6.28
N ILE A 128 -5.96 -11.08 4.99
CA ILE A 128 -4.93 -11.99 4.47
C ILE A 128 -3.84 -11.16 3.79
N ALA A 129 -2.59 -11.34 4.19
CA ALA A 129 -1.43 -10.74 3.54
C ALA A 129 -0.65 -11.81 2.77
N ILE A 130 -0.51 -11.62 1.46
CA ILE A 130 0.30 -12.44 0.56
C ILE A 130 1.53 -11.62 0.17
N LEU A 131 2.65 -11.87 0.85
CA LEU A 131 3.84 -11.02 0.78
C LEU A 131 5.01 -11.79 0.14
N GLY A 132 5.70 -11.16 -0.80
CA GLY A 132 6.91 -11.74 -1.39
C GLY A 132 8.18 -10.97 -1.06
N ASP A 133 9.29 -11.41 -1.64
CA ASP A 133 10.61 -10.82 -1.45
C ASP A 133 10.63 -9.32 -1.79
N MET A 134 11.36 -8.57 -0.96
CA MET A 134 11.80 -7.21 -1.22
C MET A 134 13.25 -7.24 -1.73
N TYR A 135 13.45 -6.97 -3.01
CA TYR A 135 14.76 -6.92 -3.66
C TYR A 135 15.44 -5.54 -3.53
N GLU A 136 16.71 -5.48 -3.94
CA GLU A 136 17.54 -4.26 -3.98
C GLU A 136 17.83 -3.63 -2.60
N LEU A 137 17.73 -4.41 -1.52
CA LEU A 137 17.97 -3.95 -0.14
C LEU A 137 19.41 -4.14 0.36
N GLY A 138 20.23 -4.92 -0.35
CA GLY A 138 21.59 -5.28 0.08
C GLY A 138 21.61 -5.88 1.49
N ASP A 139 22.53 -5.40 2.33
CA ASP A 139 22.72 -5.88 3.71
C ASP A 139 21.49 -5.66 4.62
N PHE A 140 20.56 -4.78 4.23
CA PHE A 140 19.34 -4.53 4.99
C PHE A 140 18.22 -5.54 4.70
N SER A 141 18.38 -6.45 3.74
CA SER A 141 17.32 -7.38 3.32
C SER A 141 16.72 -8.14 4.51
N ILE A 142 17.54 -8.84 5.29
CA ILE A 142 17.07 -9.66 6.42
C ILE A 142 16.29 -8.79 7.42
N LYS A 143 16.87 -7.68 7.86
CA LYS A 143 16.25 -6.78 8.84
C LYS A 143 14.92 -6.24 8.33
N ALA A 144 14.86 -5.78 7.08
CA ALA A 144 13.63 -5.24 6.51
C ALA A 144 12.52 -6.28 6.45
N HIS A 145 12.81 -7.51 6.02
CA HIS A 145 11.81 -8.60 6.00
C HIS A 145 11.32 -8.94 7.41
N LYS A 146 12.24 -9.01 8.39
CA LYS A 146 11.87 -9.21 9.81
C LYS A 146 10.96 -8.10 10.33
N ASP A 147 11.30 -6.85 10.05
CA ASP A 147 10.52 -5.68 10.46
C ASP A 147 9.10 -5.70 9.86
N VAL A 148 8.92 -6.24 8.65
CA VAL A 148 7.59 -6.49 8.06
C VAL A 148 6.84 -7.57 8.83
N GLY A 149 7.51 -8.68 9.16
CA GLY A 149 6.93 -9.78 9.95
C GLY A 149 6.40 -9.30 11.31
N ILE A 150 7.19 -8.48 12.01
CA ILE A 150 6.79 -7.85 13.28
C ILE A 150 5.59 -6.91 13.07
N TYR A 151 5.59 -6.13 11.99
CA TYR A 151 4.56 -5.11 11.76
C TYR A 151 3.16 -5.67 11.46
N LEU A 152 3.08 -6.94 11.03
CA LEU A 152 1.81 -7.63 10.75
C LEU A 152 0.98 -7.90 12.00
N LYS A 153 1.60 -7.93 13.19
CA LYS A 153 0.92 -8.21 14.45
C LYS A 153 -0.30 -7.29 14.64
N ASP A 154 -1.43 -7.90 14.99
CA ASP A 154 -2.75 -7.27 15.19
C ASP A 154 -3.36 -6.58 13.94
N LYS A 155 -2.64 -6.51 12.82
CA LYS A 155 -3.07 -5.91 11.55
C LYS A 155 -3.45 -6.94 10.48
N CYS A 156 -3.11 -8.20 10.68
CA CYS A 156 -3.35 -9.29 9.74
C CYS A 156 -3.73 -10.57 10.48
N ASP A 157 -4.64 -11.35 9.91
CA ASP A 157 -5.11 -12.60 10.49
C ASP A 157 -4.36 -13.81 9.90
N ILE A 158 -4.02 -13.76 8.60
CA ILE A 158 -3.27 -14.82 7.91
C ILE A 158 -2.15 -14.23 7.03
N LEU A 159 -0.93 -14.72 7.23
CA LEU A 159 0.22 -14.44 6.37
C LEU A 159 0.48 -15.61 5.42
N ILE A 160 0.71 -15.31 4.15
CA ILE A 160 1.29 -16.22 3.15
C ILE A 160 2.52 -15.53 2.58
N SER A 161 3.71 -15.93 3.00
CA SER A 161 4.97 -15.38 2.49
C SER A 161 5.55 -16.26 1.39
N VAL A 162 6.01 -15.66 0.28
CA VAL A 162 6.49 -16.37 -0.91
C VAL A 162 7.83 -15.84 -1.38
N GLY A 163 8.87 -16.69 -1.42
CA GLY A 163 10.18 -16.34 -1.94
C GLY A 163 11.33 -16.78 -1.05
N GLN A 164 12.54 -16.30 -1.32
CA GLN A 164 13.72 -16.66 -0.52
C GLN A 164 13.77 -15.90 0.79
N ASP A 165 13.78 -14.58 0.70
CA ASP A 165 13.95 -13.70 1.85
C ASP A 165 12.62 -13.44 2.57
N ALA A 166 11.48 -13.67 1.91
CA ALA A 166 10.16 -13.67 2.52
C ALA A 166 10.05 -14.71 3.66
N LYS A 167 10.94 -15.70 3.71
CA LYS A 167 11.08 -16.61 4.86
C LYS A 167 11.31 -15.85 6.17
N TYR A 168 12.08 -14.76 6.15
CA TYR A 168 12.32 -13.94 7.33
C TYR A 168 11.07 -13.18 7.80
N ILE A 169 10.12 -12.87 6.91
CA ILE A 169 8.80 -12.34 7.30
C ILE A 169 8.04 -13.41 8.09
N TYR A 170 8.00 -14.63 7.56
CA TYR A 170 7.33 -15.77 8.20
C TYR A 170 7.92 -16.11 9.55
N ASP A 171 9.25 -16.21 9.65
CA ASP A 171 9.93 -16.63 10.89
C ASP A 171 9.60 -15.69 12.06
N GLU A 172 9.40 -14.39 11.79
CA GLU A 172 8.99 -13.43 12.84
C GLU A 172 7.47 -13.44 13.12
N ALA A 173 6.64 -13.70 12.10
CA ALA A 173 5.19 -13.63 12.24
C ALA A 173 4.56 -14.92 12.81
N VAL A 174 5.13 -16.10 12.54
CA VAL A 174 4.49 -17.41 12.76
C VAL A 174 4.07 -17.68 14.21
N ASN A 175 4.79 -17.13 15.19
CA ASN A 175 4.45 -17.34 16.60
C ASN A 175 3.29 -16.45 17.09
N ASN A 176 2.89 -15.44 16.30
CA ASN A 176 1.88 -14.46 16.69
C ASN A 176 0.60 -14.55 15.86
N MET A 177 0.61 -15.28 14.74
CA MET A 177 -0.52 -15.38 13.83
C MET A 177 -0.44 -16.64 12.97
N LYS A 178 -1.53 -16.95 12.27
CA LYS A 178 -1.53 -18.04 11.30
C LYS A 178 -0.67 -17.63 10.10
N ALA A 179 0.47 -18.29 9.92
CA ALA A 179 1.42 -17.96 8.85
C ALA A 179 1.80 -19.20 8.04
N TYR A 180 2.04 -18.99 6.74
CA TYR A 180 2.50 -20.00 5.80
C TYR A 180 3.67 -19.46 4.99
N TYR A 181 4.65 -20.32 4.73
CA TYR A 181 5.80 -20.01 3.90
C TYR A 181 5.88 -20.96 2.72
N PHE A 182 6.17 -20.42 1.54
CA PHE A 182 6.40 -21.16 0.32
C PHE A 182 7.60 -20.62 -0.43
N ARG A 183 8.30 -21.52 -1.13
CA ARG A 183 9.43 -21.10 -1.96
C ARG A 183 8.95 -20.51 -3.28
N THR A 184 7.79 -20.98 -3.77
CA THR A 184 7.26 -20.62 -5.08
C THR A 184 5.81 -20.17 -5.02
N LYS A 185 5.38 -19.42 -6.05
CA LYS A 185 3.99 -18.92 -6.17
C LYS A 185 3.03 -20.08 -6.40
N GLU A 186 3.47 -21.11 -7.11
CA GLU A 186 2.70 -22.29 -7.47
C GLU A 186 2.28 -23.07 -6.24
N GLU A 187 3.20 -23.28 -5.29
CA GLU A 187 2.92 -23.91 -4.00
C GLU A 187 1.94 -23.08 -3.18
N ALA A 188 2.15 -21.76 -3.12
CA ALA A 188 1.24 -20.85 -2.41
C ALA A 188 -0.18 -20.90 -3.00
N CYS A 189 -0.33 -20.93 -4.31
CA CYS A 189 -1.62 -21.01 -5.00
C CYS A 189 -2.42 -22.27 -4.61
N GLN A 190 -1.77 -23.41 -4.34
CA GLN A 190 -2.44 -24.62 -3.89
C GLN A 190 -3.10 -24.45 -2.51
N LEU A 191 -2.47 -23.69 -1.60
CA LEU A 191 -3.04 -23.35 -0.31
C LEU A 191 -4.13 -22.29 -0.45
N ILE A 192 -3.85 -21.21 -1.20
CA ILE A 192 -4.75 -20.07 -1.44
C ILE A 192 -6.14 -20.55 -1.87
N LYS A 193 -6.19 -21.50 -2.82
CA LYS A 193 -7.43 -22.11 -3.29
C LYS A 193 -8.27 -22.74 -2.18
N LYS A 194 -7.63 -23.30 -1.15
CA LYS A 194 -8.29 -24.01 -0.05
C LYS A 194 -8.71 -23.09 1.09
N ILE A 195 -7.99 -21.99 1.29
CA ILE A 195 -8.16 -21.17 2.50
C ILE A 195 -8.97 -19.91 2.28
N ILE A 196 -8.97 -19.33 1.07
CA ILE A 196 -9.77 -18.13 0.80
C ILE A 196 -11.26 -18.48 0.97
N THR A 197 -12.00 -17.58 1.59
CA THR A 197 -13.45 -17.68 1.82
C THR A 197 -14.13 -16.34 1.54
N ASN A 198 -15.46 -16.34 1.54
CA ASN A 198 -16.28 -15.15 1.33
C ASN A 198 -15.90 -14.03 2.32
N ASN A 199 -16.00 -12.78 1.87
CA ASN A 199 -15.65 -11.57 2.63
C ASN A 199 -14.17 -11.44 3.08
N ASP A 200 -13.24 -12.24 2.54
CA ASP A 200 -11.81 -12.02 2.77
C ASP A 200 -11.34 -10.71 2.12
N THR A 201 -10.48 -9.98 2.82
CA THR A 201 -9.68 -8.88 2.23
C THR A 201 -8.23 -9.33 2.11
N ILE A 202 -7.68 -9.29 0.91
CA ILE A 202 -6.42 -9.92 0.54
C ILE A 202 -5.46 -8.85 0.01
N LEU A 203 -4.33 -8.63 0.68
CA LEU A 203 -3.22 -7.85 0.15
C LEU A 203 -2.28 -8.75 -0.62
N VAL A 204 -1.87 -8.36 -1.83
CA VAL A 204 -0.77 -9.02 -2.56
C VAL A 204 0.31 -7.99 -2.87
N LYS A 205 1.53 -8.22 -2.36
CA LYS A 205 2.64 -7.27 -2.50
C LYS A 205 4.01 -7.95 -2.49
N ALA A 206 4.87 -7.56 -3.42
CA ALA A 206 6.27 -7.99 -3.51
C ALA A 206 7.06 -7.03 -4.43
N SER A 207 8.38 -7.21 -4.51
CA SER A 207 9.17 -6.53 -5.55
C SER A 207 8.77 -6.99 -6.95
N ARG A 208 8.92 -6.08 -7.94
CA ARG A 208 8.44 -6.29 -9.31
C ARG A 208 8.88 -7.61 -9.94
N ALA A 209 10.14 -7.99 -9.73
CA ALA A 209 10.74 -9.18 -10.35
C ALA A 209 10.08 -10.50 -9.90
N MET A 210 9.37 -10.51 -8.75
CA MET A 210 8.58 -11.67 -8.31
C MET A 210 7.32 -11.91 -9.17
N GLN A 211 6.84 -10.88 -9.86
CA GLN A 211 5.63 -10.94 -10.70
C GLN A 211 4.42 -11.52 -9.96
N MET A 212 4.14 -11.02 -8.74
CA MET A 212 3.07 -11.52 -7.88
C MET A 212 1.65 -11.19 -8.38
N GLU A 213 1.53 -10.36 -9.44
CA GLU A 213 0.26 -10.20 -10.17
C GLU A 213 -0.29 -11.53 -10.67
N SER A 214 0.56 -12.53 -10.94
CA SER A 214 0.11 -13.86 -11.35
C SER A 214 -0.71 -14.56 -10.26
N VAL A 215 -0.46 -14.26 -8.98
CA VAL A 215 -1.26 -14.76 -7.85
C VAL A 215 -2.61 -14.06 -7.78
N VAL A 216 -2.65 -12.75 -8.06
CA VAL A 216 -3.91 -12.00 -8.19
C VAL A 216 -4.77 -12.60 -9.30
N ASP A 217 -4.18 -12.79 -10.49
CA ASP A 217 -4.86 -13.39 -11.65
C ASP A 217 -5.38 -14.80 -11.33
N PHE A 218 -4.61 -15.59 -10.59
CA PHE A 218 -5.03 -16.92 -10.14
C PHE A 218 -6.29 -16.84 -9.25
N ILE A 219 -6.29 -15.97 -8.23
CA ILE A 219 -7.44 -15.82 -7.32
C ILE A 219 -8.68 -15.36 -8.10
N VAL A 220 -8.53 -14.37 -8.98
CA VAL A 220 -9.63 -13.86 -9.82
C VAL A 220 -10.20 -14.97 -10.70
N LYS A 221 -9.36 -15.78 -11.35
CA LYS A 221 -9.80 -16.88 -12.22
C LYS A 221 -10.46 -18.02 -11.43
N ASP A 222 -9.91 -18.39 -10.27
CA ASP A 222 -10.46 -19.45 -9.43
C ASP A 222 -11.86 -19.09 -8.92
N ARG A 223 -12.06 -17.84 -8.49
CA ARG A 223 -13.38 -17.37 -8.01
C ARG A 223 -14.41 -17.19 -9.10
N LYS A 224 -14.01 -16.76 -10.30
CA LYS A 224 -14.93 -16.69 -11.45
C LYS A 224 -15.36 -18.05 -11.99
N ARG A 225 -14.58 -19.12 -11.75
CA ARG A 225 -14.91 -20.50 -12.18
C ARG A 225 -15.82 -21.24 -11.20
N GLY A 226 -15.91 -20.78 -9.95
CA GLY A 226 -16.77 -21.36 -8.92
C GLY A 226 -18.22 -20.86 -8.93
N ILE A 227 -18.54 -19.95 -9.87
CA ILE A 227 -19.89 -19.45 -10.18
C ILE A 227 -20.33 -20.11 -11.49
#